data_AF-A0A0S8HGE3-F1
#
_entry.id   AF-A0A0S8HGE3-F1
#
_cell.length_a   1.000
_cell.length_b   1.000
_cell.length_c   1.000
_cell.angle_alpha   90.00
_cell.angle_beta   90.00
_cell.angle_gamma   90.00
#
_symmetry.space_group_name_H-M   'P 1'
#
loop_
_entity.id
_entity.type
_entity.pdbx_description
1 polymer ?
#
loop_
_entity_poly.entity_id
_entity_poly.type
_entity_poly.pdbx_seq_one_letter_code
_entity_poly.pdbx_strand_id
1 'polypeptide(L)'
;RKEVICEESLLKIMESRLDFRYASDIQPDCATILEHQYRDRYFCTPKKMGAQTEEANINAGVAAANQIVRFFKSGDKTFQVNT
;
A
#
# COMPACT_ATOMS: atom_id res chain seq x y z
N ARG A 1 3.84 -1.61 -0.22
CA ARG A 1 4.43 -2.21 -1.45
C ARG A 1 4.32 -3.72 -1.29
N LYS A 2 4.11 -4.50 -2.36
CA LYS A 2 3.92 -5.96 -2.18
C LYS A 2 5.22 -6.63 -1.71
N GLU A 3 6.35 -6.08 -2.13
CA GLU A 3 7.69 -6.63 -1.95
C GLU A 3 8.24 -6.51 -0.51
N VAL A 4 7.50 -5.90 0.41
CA VAL A 4 7.98 -5.64 1.78
C VAL A 4 7.81 -6.86 2.68
N ILE A 5 6.83 -7.73 2.38
CA ILE A 5 6.51 -8.89 3.20
C ILE A 5 7.28 -10.11 2.68
N CYS A 6 7.99 -10.80 3.57
CA CYS A 6 8.53 -12.13 3.27
C CYS A 6 7.40 -13.15 3.33
N GLU A 7 6.84 -13.50 2.17
CA GLU A 7 5.65 -14.35 2.08
C GLU A 7 5.88 -15.77 2.62
N GLU A 8 7.09 -16.33 2.47
CA GLU A 8 7.43 -17.62 3.07
C GLU A 8 7.32 -17.60 4.61
N SER A 9 7.78 -16.52 5.23
CA SER A 9 7.69 -16.35 6.69
C SER A 9 6.27 -16.04 7.13
N LEU A 10 5.49 -15.33 6.30
CA LEU A 10 4.07 -15.09 6.53
C LEU A 10 3.31 -16.42 6.58
N LEU A 11 3.53 -17.34 5.63
CA LEU A 11 2.86 -18.63 5.65
C LEU A 11 3.22 -19.45 6.91
N LYS A 12 4.51 -19.46 7.30
CA LYS A 12 4.97 -20.13 8.53
C LYS A 12 4.30 -19.59 9.79
N ILE A 13 4.11 -18.28 9.91
CA ILE A 13 3.44 -17.70 11.09
C ILE A 13 1.93 -17.93 11.05
N MET A 14 1.29 -17.88 9.89
CA MET A 14 -0.14 -18.20 9.74
C MET A 14 -0.46 -19.63 10.19
N GLU A 15 0.45 -20.57 9.91
CA GLU A 15 0.37 -21.97 10.34
C GLU A 15 0.65 -22.14 11.84
N SER A 16 1.77 -21.61 12.34
CA SER A 16 2.22 -21.83 13.73
C SER A 16 1.47 -21.00 14.78
N ARG A 17 0.85 -19.89 14.39
CA ARG A 17 0.10 -18.99 15.27
C ARG A 17 -1.34 -18.87 14.82
N LEU A 18 -2.20 -19.70 15.40
CA LEU A 18 -3.65 -19.73 15.11
C LEU A 18 -4.38 -18.44 15.52
N ASP A 19 -3.77 -17.61 16.36
CA ASP A 19 -4.30 -16.31 16.79
C ASP A 19 -3.88 -15.17 15.86
N PHE A 20 -2.86 -15.37 15.02
CA PHE A 20 -2.35 -14.35 14.11
C PHE A 20 -3.37 -14.03 13.03
N ARG A 21 -3.53 -12.75 12.68
CA ARG A 21 -4.42 -12.29 11.60
C ARG A 21 -3.63 -11.38 10.66
N TYR A 22 -3.90 -11.50 9.37
CA TYR A 22 -3.24 -10.71 8.35
C TYR A 22 -4.26 -9.99 7.48
N ALA A 23 -4.12 -8.67 7.38
CA ALA A 23 -4.89 -7.84 6.48
C ALA A 23 -3.96 -7.02 5.60
N SER A 24 -4.28 -6.90 4.31
CA SER A 24 -3.48 -6.11 3.37
C SER A 24 -4.36 -5.32 2.41
N ASP A 25 -3.91 -4.11 2.05
CA ASP A 25 -4.46 -3.35 0.92
C ASP A 25 -3.67 -3.62 -0.38
N ILE A 26 -2.74 -4.57 -0.34
CA ILE A 26 -1.91 -4.95 -1.48
C ILE A 26 -1.89 -6.46 -1.56
N GLN A 27 -2.40 -7.01 -2.66
CA GLN A 27 -2.51 -8.44 -2.83
C GLN A 27 -1.11 -9.09 -2.81
N PRO A 28 -0.86 -10.04 -1.89
CA PRO A 28 0.37 -10.84 -1.90
C PRO A 28 0.35 -11.84 -3.05
N ASP A 29 1.52 -12.28 -3.49
CA ASP A 29 1.63 -13.27 -4.57
C ASP A 29 1.08 -14.65 -4.10
N CYS A 30 1.15 -14.97 -2.80
CA CYS A 30 0.56 -16.14 -2.17
C CYS A 30 -0.92 -16.00 -1.76
N ALA A 31 -1.65 -14.98 -2.24
CA ALA A 31 -3.04 -14.71 -1.85
C ALA A 31 -3.95 -15.94 -1.97
N THR A 32 -3.83 -16.72 -3.05
CA THR A 32 -4.60 -17.96 -3.24
C THR A 32 -4.45 -18.92 -2.04
N ILE A 33 -3.22 -19.11 -1.53
CA ILE A 33 -2.97 -19.98 -0.37
C ILE A 33 -3.66 -19.40 0.87
N LEU A 34 -3.55 -18.08 1.08
CA LEU A 34 -4.12 -17.40 2.22
C LEU A 34 -5.66 -17.46 2.24
N GLU A 35 -6.30 -17.30 1.09
CA GLU A 35 -7.76 -17.34 0.92
C GLU A 35 -8.35 -18.74 1.10
N HIS A 36 -7.61 -19.78 0.71
CA HIS A 36 -8.04 -21.16 0.85
C HIS A 36 -7.80 -21.72 2.25
N GLN A 37 -6.63 -21.46 2.85
CA GLN A 37 -6.24 -22.09 4.12
C GLN A 37 -6.56 -21.24 5.36
N TYR A 38 -6.66 -19.92 5.22
CA TYR A 38 -6.74 -19.01 6.37
C TYR A 38 -7.86 -17.97 6.26
N ARG A 39 -8.95 -18.29 5.55
CA ARG A 39 -10.06 -17.38 5.25
C ARG A 39 -10.58 -16.58 6.47
N ASP A 40 -10.67 -17.20 7.64
CA ASP A 40 -11.22 -16.54 8.84
C ASP A 40 -10.23 -15.56 9.50
N ARG A 41 -8.96 -15.57 9.08
CA ARG A 41 -7.85 -14.79 9.66
C ARG A 41 -7.04 -14.02 8.61
N TYR A 42 -7.50 -14.00 7.36
CA TYR A 42 -6.89 -13.29 6.25
C TYR A 42 -7.92 -12.43 5.52
N PHE A 43 -7.53 -11.21 5.19
CA PHE A 43 -8.31 -10.35 4.30
C PHE A 43 -7.39 -9.52 3.40
N CYS A 44 -7.76 -9.38 2.13
CA CYS A 44 -7.13 -8.41 1.24
C CYS A 44 -8.18 -7.64 0.47
N THR A 45 -7.95 -6.35 0.26
CA THR A 45 -8.80 -5.55 -0.63
C THR A 45 -8.69 -6.08 -2.07
N PRO A 46 -9.78 -6.09 -2.86
CA PRO A 46 -9.77 -6.58 -4.25
C PRO A 46 -8.84 -5.78 -5.17
N LYS A 47 -8.58 -4.52 -4.80
CA LYS A 47 -7.65 -3.63 -5.48
C LYS A 47 -7.09 -2.67 -4.44
N LYS A 48 -5.82 -2.29 -4.58
CA LYS A 48 -5.18 -1.27 -3.74
C LYS A 48 -6.00 0.03 -3.73
N MET A 49 -6.60 0.33 -2.59
CA MET A 49 -7.58 1.40 -2.43
C MET A 49 -7.32 2.32 -1.23
N GLY A 50 -6.21 2.16 -0.51
CA GLY A 50 -5.90 2.96 0.68
C GLY A 50 -5.77 4.47 0.42
N ALA A 51 -5.49 4.88 -0.83
CA ALA A 51 -5.49 6.29 -1.25
C ALA A 51 -6.69 6.67 -2.12
N GLN A 52 -7.66 5.77 -2.32
CA GLN A 52 -8.85 6.03 -3.15
C GLN A 52 -9.94 6.72 -2.31
N THR A 53 -9.66 7.95 -1.85
CA THR A 53 -10.67 8.82 -1.21
C THR A 53 -10.71 10.17 -1.92
N GLU A 54 -11.84 10.87 -1.83
CA GLU A 54 -12.00 12.19 -2.42
C GLU A 54 -10.99 13.19 -1.84
N GLU A 55 -10.79 13.16 -0.53
CA GLU A 55 -9.85 14.01 0.20
C GLU A 55 -8.40 13.76 -0.24
N ALA A 56 -8.01 12.48 -0.39
CA ALA A 56 -6.67 12.13 -0.85
C ALA A 56 -6.41 12.65 -2.27
N ASN A 57 -7.40 12.53 -3.16
CA ASN A 57 -7.32 13.03 -4.53
C ASN A 57 -7.20 14.57 -4.57
N ILE A 58 -8.03 15.28 -3.80
CA ILE A 58 -7.98 16.75 -3.70
C ILE A 58 -6.63 17.20 -3.15
N ASN A 59 -6.17 16.60 -2.06
CA ASN A 59 -4.91 16.98 -1.42
C ASN A 59 -3.71 16.76 -2.33
N ALA A 60 -3.62 15.60 -2.99
CA ALA A 60 -2.53 15.30 -3.92
C ALA A 60 -2.55 16.23 -5.15
N GLY A 61 -3.74 16.47 -5.72
CA GLY A 61 -3.91 17.36 -6.87
C GLY A 61 -3.52 18.81 -6.57
N VAL A 62 -4.02 19.35 -5.45
CA VAL A 62 -3.69 20.72 -5.00
C VAL A 62 -2.20 20.84 -4.66
N ALA A 63 -1.61 19.84 -4.00
CA ALA A 63 -0.18 19.84 -3.69
C ALA A 63 0.67 19.86 -4.96
N ALA A 64 0.36 19.01 -5.95
CA ALA A 64 1.08 18.96 -7.22
C ALA A 64 1.00 20.28 -7.99
N ALA A 65 -0.20 20.88 -8.09
CA ALA A 65 -0.38 22.18 -8.75
C ALA A 65 0.45 23.29 -8.07
N ASN A 66 0.45 23.32 -6.73
CA ASN A 66 1.25 24.27 -5.97
C ASN A 66 2.76 24.06 -6.15
N GLN A 67 3.24 22.82 -6.21
CA GLN A 67 4.64 22.51 -6.46
C GLN A 67 5.09 23.00 -7.83
N ILE A 68 4.27 22.82 -8.88
CA ILE A 68 4.55 23.33 -10.23
C ILE A 68 4.66 24.87 -10.21
N VAL A 69 3.72 25.56 -9.56
CA VAL A 69 3.76 27.03 -9.43
C VAL A 69 5.02 27.50 -8.71
N ARG A 70 5.41 26.85 -7.61
CA ARG A 70 6.62 27.22 -6.85
C ARG A 70 7.90 26.95 -7.63
N PHE A 71 7.95 25.85 -8.38
CA PHE A 71 9.08 25.57 -9.26
C PHE A 71 9.31 26.70 -10.27
N PHE A 72 8.27 27.16 -10.96
CA PHE A 72 8.40 28.25 -11.93
C PHE A 72 8.64 29.64 -11.30
N LYS A 73 8.08 29.91 -10.12
CA LYS A 73 8.22 31.21 -9.47
C LYS A 73 9.55 31.41 -8.74
N SER A 74 10.03 30.38 -8.05
CA SER A 74 11.19 30.49 -7.16
C SER A 74 12.24 29.40 -7.36
N GLY A 75 12.09 28.54 -8.38
CA GLY A 75 12.98 27.40 -8.59
C GLY A 75 12.88 26.34 -7.49
N ASP A 76 11.75 26.30 -6.76
CA ASP A 76 11.56 25.38 -5.62
C ASP A 76 11.61 23.92 -6.08
N LYS A 77 12.56 23.17 -5.51
CA LYS A 77 12.83 21.74 -5.79
C LYS A 77 12.68 20.87 -4.55
N THR A 78 11.97 21.33 -3.51
CA THR A 78 11.87 20.67 -2.19
C THR A 78 11.53 19.17 -2.26
N PHE A 79 10.67 18.76 -3.20
CA PHE A 79 10.23 17.36 -3.35
C PHE A 79 10.80 16.67 -4.60
N GLN A 80 11.91 17.17 -5.16
CA GLN A 80 12.56 16.56 -6.31
C GLN A 80 13.12 15.17 -5.96
N VAL A 81 12.79 14.16 -6.78
CA VAL A 81 13.19 12.75 -6.55
C VAL A 81 14.26 12.25 -7.52
N ASN A 82 14.75 13.12 -8.39
CA ASN A 82 15.88 12.88 -9.29
C ASN A 82 16.98 13.91 -9.06
N THR A 83 18.16 13.63 -9.60
CA THR A 83 19.31 14.53 -9.66
C THR A 83 19.55 14.97 -11.09
#